data_AF-A0A4U8UC61-F1
#
_entry.id   AF-A0A4U8UC61-F1
#
_cell.length_a   1.000
_cell.length_b   1.000
_cell.length_c   1.000
_cell.angle_alpha   90.00
_cell.angle_beta   90.00
_cell.angle_gamma   90.00
#
_symmetry.space_group_name_H-M   'P 1'
#
loop_
_entity.id
_entity.type
_entity.pdbx_description
1 polymer ?
#
loop_
_entity_poly.entity_id
_entity_poly.type
_entity_poly.pdbx_seq_one_letter_code
_entity_poly.pdbx_strand_id
1 'polypeptide(L)' 'MNTIFYKSSQNMSEVSESSIDLIITSPPYFNIKDYSKDGYQNVKHSAVAGGGGI' A
#
# COMPACT_ATOMS: atom_id res chain seq x y z
N MET A 1 20.00 7.47 14.08
CA MET A 1 19.72 8.77 13.44
C MET A 1 18.68 8.53 12.37
N ASN A 2 17.72 9.43 12.20
CA ASN A 2 16.64 9.26 11.23
C ASN A 2 17.00 10.00 9.94
N THR A 3 16.75 9.38 8.79
CA THR A 3 17.11 9.91 7.47
C THR A 3 15.87 9.99 6.58
N ILE A 4 15.73 11.09 5.83
CA ILE A 4 14.61 11.32 4.90
C ILE A 4 15.18 11.61 3.51
N PHE A 5 14.70 10.90 2.50
CA PHE A 5 15.02 11.15 1.09
C PHE A 5 13.76 11.58 0.33
N TYR A 6 13.73 12.83 -0.15
CA TYR A 6 12.59 13.37 -0.91
C TYR A 6 12.81 13.21 -2.42
N LYS A 7 12.57 12.00 -2.93
CA LYS A 7 12.72 11.63 -4.35
C LYS A 7 11.92 10.36 -4.66
N SER A 8 11.92 9.94 -5.93
CA SER A 8 11.35 8.65 -6.34
C SER A 8 12.04 7.49 -5.64
N SER A 9 11.25 6.56 -5.10
CA SER A 9 11.70 5.33 -4.46
C SER A 9 11.86 4.15 -5.43
N GLN A 10 11.84 4.38 -6.75
CA GLN A 10 11.97 3.29 -7.73
C GLN A 10 13.37 2.65 -7.74
N ASN A 11 14.42 3.42 -7.48
CA ASN A 11 15.82 2.95 -7.58
C ASN A 11 16.59 2.93 -6.24
N MET A 12 16.17 3.70 -5.23
CA MET A 12 16.74 3.72 -3.86
C MET A 12 18.28 3.67 -3.74
N SER A 13 19.02 4.32 -4.66
CA SER A 13 20.49 4.26 -4.79
C SER A 13 21.30 4.77 -3.59
N GLU A 14 20.63 5.39 -2.62
CA GLU A 14 21.18 5.92 -1.37
C GLU A 14 21.28 4.87 -0.26
N VAL A 15 20.65 3.70 -0.46
CA VAL A 15 20.66 2.59 0.48
C VAL A 15 21.54 1.48 -0.09
N SER A 16 22.37 0.87 0.74
CA SER A 16 23.18 -0.27 0.32
C SER A 16 22.36 -1.54 0.22
N GLU A 17 22.76 -2.44 -0.66
CA GLU A 17 22.02 -3.69 -0.85
C GLU A 17 22.02 -4.58 0.39
N SER A 18 20.91 -5.30 0.59
CA SER A 18 20.70 -6.22 1.71
C SER A 18 20.92 -5.60 3.10
N SER A 19 20.68 -4.30 3.24
CA SER A 19 20.87 -3.58 4.52
C SER A 19 19.58 -3.25 5.27
N ILE A 20 18.43 -3.63 4.71
CA ILE A 20 17.10 -3.32 5.28
C ILE A 20 16.49 -4.58 5.88
N ASP A 21 16.19 -4.52 7.18
CA ASP A 21 15.55 -5.63 7.90
C ASP A 21 14.02 -5.68 7.70
N LEU A 22 13.36 -4.53 7.54
CA LEU A 22 11.91 -4.41 7.41
C LEU A 22 11.51 -3.30 6.45
N ILE A 23 10.55 -3.60 5.58
CA ILE A 23 9.93 -2.64 4.67
C ILE A 23 8.45 -2.49 5.02
N ILE A 24 8.03 -1.26 5.31
CA ILE A 24 6.61 -0.89 5.41
C ILE A 24 6.29 -0.02 4.21
N THR A 25 5.32 -0.44 3.41
CA THR A 25 4.99 0.25 2.15
C THR A 25 3.49 0.28 1.90
N SER A 26 3.04 1.36 1.29
CA SER A 26 1.66 1.57 0.85
C SER A 26 1.65 2.23 -0.54
N PRO A 27 2.32 1.60 -1.53
CA PRO A 27 2.41 2.19 -2.87
C PRO A 27 1.00 2.32 -3.46
N PRO A 28 0.81 3.21 -4.44
CA PRO A 28 -0.50 3.40 -5.05
C PRO A 28 -1.03 2.11 -5.68
N TYR A 29 -2.18 1.64 -5.20
CA TYR A 29 -2.90 0.48 -5.74
C TYR A 29 -3.89 0.93 -6.82
N PHE A 30 -3.36 1.44 -7.93
CA PHE A 30 -4.10 2.17 -8.98
C PHE A 30 -5.39 1.50 -9.46
N ASN A 31 -5.44 0.17 -9.51
CA ASN A 31 -6.57 -0.58 -10.10
C ASN A 31 -7.56 -1.15 -9.07
N ILE A 32 -7.29 -1.00 -7.77
CA ILE A 32 -8.07 -1.65 -6.70
C ILE A 32 -8.65 -0.62 -5.74
N LYS A 33 -8.00 0.54 -5.63
CA LYS A 33 -8.46 1.63 -4.76
C LYS A 33 -8.58 2.89 -5.59
N ASP A 34 -9.79 3.43 -5.61
CA ASP A 34 -10.06 4.76 -6.12
C ASP A 34 -9.43 5.79 -5.17
N TYR A 35 -8.32 6.39 -5.62
CA TYR A 35 -7.66 7.50 -4.94
C TYR A 35 -8.22 8.85 -5.38
N SER A 36 -9.26 8.87 -6.23
CA SER A 36 -9.89 10.09 -6.67
C SER A 36 -10.94 10.60 -5.67
N LYS A 37 -10.64 11.80 -5.20
CA LYS A 37 -11.40 12.84 -4.50
C LYS A 37 -12.02 12.62 -3.12
N ASP A 38 -12.48 11.44 -2.69
CA ASP A 38 -13.09 11.36 -1.34
C ASP A 38 -12.56 10.18 -0.50
N GLY A 39 -11.71 9.33 -1.06
CA GLY A 39 -11.09 8.19 -0.34
C GLY A 39 -12.06 7.08 0.10
N TYR A 40 -13.36 7.21 -0.22
CA TYR A 40 -14.38 6.22 0.08
C TYR A 40 -14.54 5.23 -1.08
N GLN A 41 -14.54 3.93 -0.74
CA GLN A 41 -14.94 2.88 -1.65
C GLN A 41 -16.45 2.64 -1.47
N ASN A 42 -17.25 3.09 -2.43
CA ASN A 42 -18.71 2.86 -2.40
C ASN A 42 -19.09 1.40 -2.74
N VAL A 43 -18.13 0.62 -3.24
CA VAL A 43 -18.34 -0.77 -3.66
C VAL A 43 -17.51 -1.71 -2.77
N LYS A 44 -18.19 -2.58 -2.01
CA LYS A 44 -17.52 -3.62 -1.22
C LYS A 44 -17.19 -4.81 -2.11
N HIS A 45 -15.90 -5.10 -2.29
CA HIS A 45 -15.42 -6.24 -3.08
C HIS A 45 -15.34 -7.57 -2.32
N SER A 46 -15.63 -7.59 -1.01
CA SER A 46 -15.81 -8.83 -0.26
C SER A 46 -17.30 -9.08 -0.01
N ALA A 47 -17.91 -9.95 -0.82
CA ALA A 47 -19.12 -10.63 -0.41
C ALA A 47 -18.78 -11.52 0.79
N VAL A 48 -19.50 -11.36 1.90
CA VAL A 48 -19.45 -12.34 2.98
C VAL A 48 -20.04 -13.62 2.40
N ALA A 49 -19.22 -14.66 2.19
CA ALA A 49 -19.73 -16.00 1.92
C ALA A 49 -20.69 -16.32 3.08
N GLY A 50 -21.98 -16.39 2.76
CA GLY A 50 -23.05 -16.44 3.74
C GLY A 50 -22.77 -17.47 4.83
N GLY A 51 -22.84 -17.01 6.08
CA GLY A 51 -22.99 -17.90 7.21
C GLY A 51 -24.23 -18.76 6.99
N GLY A 52 -24.03 -20.06 6.84
CA GLY A 52 -25.08 -21.05 7.00
C GLY A 52 -25.56 -21.01 8.45
N GLY A 53 -26.66 -20.31 8.68
CA GLY A 53 -27.44 -20.43 9.92
C GLY A 53 -28.42 -21.59 9.80
N ILE A 54 -28.55 -22.30 10.94
CA ILE A 54 -29.46 -23.39 11.34
C ILE A 54 -29.36 -24.74 10.62
#